data_AF-A0A962IQ24-F1
#
_entry.id   AF-A0A962IQ24-F1
#
_cell.length_a   1.000
_cell.length_b   1.000
_cell.length_c   1.000
_cell.angle_alpha   90.00
_cell.angle_beta   90.00
_cell.angle_gamma   90.00
#
_symmetry.space_group_name_H-M   'P 1'
#
loop_
_entity.id
_entity.type
_entity.pdbx_description
1 polymer ?
#
loop_
_entity_poly.entity_id
_entity_poly.type
_entity_poly.pdbx_seq_one_letter_code
_entity_poly.pdbx_strand_id
1 'polypeptide(L)'
;SDKEYLHVDLHPSSPNLDNIYLCWHDDNVQKFARSTDLGLTFGSVITVDSGSFGIGCDITSDTAGNVYYVYPRTSNGGDIRIATSTNGGSSFGAATTVADTLGNFDFALPSMESRNVFIYVSADVDLSNGPFKDSVYVAFTDNTGPDSGSAANNHGRVRVAFRRAGSSTWNVTSPHPTADSNTIDRYQQWMRVDDQGRVHVIFYDTRHSTNRTGVDLYYNVSSDGAQTWGEPLRLTAVTSPNITDGFEWGDYQGLDLLMNDVIAIYTDNRNEGGGGAQSVDVYVAGGFNGPGDNLFSNGFE
;
A
#
# COMPACT_ATOMS: atom_id res chain seq x y z
N SER A 1 18.41 4.12 4.04
CA SER A 1 17.25 3.61 3.32
C SER A 1 16.08 3.59 4.31
N ASP A 2 14.85 3.71 3.82
CA ASP A 2 13.59 3.60 4.53
C ASP A 2 12.58 2.84 3.64
N LYS A 3 11.70 2.04 4.26
CA LYS A 3 10.70 1.17 3.61
C LYS A 3 11.27 0.25 2.51
N GLU A 4 12.20 -0.62 2.89
CA GLU A 4 12.72 -1.70 2.06
C GLU A 4 11.80 -2.91 2.12
N TYR A 5 11.67 -3.60 0.99
CA TYR A 5 10.84 -4.81 0.93
C TYR A 5 11.55 -5.95 0.22
N LEU A 6 11.06 -7.13 0.54
CA LEU A 6 11.44 -8.40 -0.05
C LEU A 6 10.21 -9.03 -0.68
N HIS A 7 10.41 -9.67 -1.83
CA HIS A 7 9.43 -10.52 -2.48
C HIS A 7 10.06 -11.87 -2.84
N VAL A 8 9.27 -12.93 -2.80
CA VAL A 8 9.66 -14.25 -3.28
C VAL A 8 8.74 -14.62 -4.43
N ASP A 9 9.30 -15.04 -5.55
CA ASP A 9 8.49 -15.59 -6.62
C ASP A 9 7.98 -16.97 -6.20
N LEU A 10 6.69 -17.07 -5.88
CA LEU A 10 6.07 -18.32 -5.41
C LEU A 10 5.24 -19.01 -6.49
N HIS A 11 5.16 -18.46 -7.71
CA HIS A 11 4.24 -19.01 -8.70
C HIS A 11 4.84 -20.27 -9.36
N PRO A 12 4.18 -21.45 -9.30
CA PRO A 12 4.77 -22.70 -9.76
C PRO A 12 5.16 -22.76 -11.25
N SER A 13 4.55 -21.92 -12.09
CA SER A 13 4.92 -21.83 -13.52
C SER A 13 6.03 -20.81 -13.81
N SER A 14 6.41 -19.99 -12.84
CA SER A 14 7.45 -18.99 -13.06
C SER A 14 8.78 -19.70 -13.32
N PRO A 15 9.56 -19.28 -14.34
CA PRO A 15 10.92 -19.77 -14.53
C PRO A 15 11.87 -19.33 -13.40
N ASN A 16 11.42 -18.44 -12.53
CA ASN A 16 12.16 -17.84 -11.43
C ASN A 16 11.61 -18.25 -10.06
N LEU A 17 10.84 -19.33 -9.97
CA LEU A 17 10.31 -19.88 -8.73
C LEU A 17 11.40 -19.93 -7.64
N ASP A 18 11.05 -19.48 -6.44
CA ASP A 18 11.88 -19.36 -5.24
C ASP A 18 13.03 -18.34 -5.33
N ASN A 19 13.12 -17.56 -6.41
CA ASN A 19 14.02 -16.40 -6.42
C ASN A 19 13.52 -15.36 -5.41
N ILE A 20 14.47 -14.78 -4.68
CA ILE A 20 14.22 -13.72 -3.70
C ILE A 20 14.66 -12.40 -4.30
N TYR A 21 13.80 -11.39 -4.22
CA TYR A 21 14.02 -10.05 -4.74
C TYR A 21 14.02 -9.05 -3.59
N LEU A 22 15.00 -8.17 -3.56
CA LEU A 22 15.10 -7.07 -2.60
C LEU A 22 14.97 -5.74 -3.33
N CYS A 23 14.21 -4.83 -2.75
CA CYS A 23 14.13 -3.43 -3.18
C CYS A 23 14.49 -2.51 -2.01
N TRP A 24 15.27 -1.48 -2.27
CA TRP A 24 15.62 -0.42 -1.31
C TRP A 24 16.09 0.84 -2.03
N HIS A 25 16.51 1.86 -1.30
CA HIS A 25 17.14 3.04 -1.89
C HIS A 25 18.39 3.48 -1.12
N ASP A 26 19.42 3.91 -1.85
CA ASP A 26 20.59 4.57 -1.26
C ASP A 26 20.61 6.03 -1.73
N ASP A 27 20.57 6.98 -0.81
CA ASP A 27 20.46 8.42 -1.11
C ASP A 27 19.32 8.73 -2.10
N ASN A 28 18.17 8.08 -1.87
CA ASN A 28 16.96 8.14 -2.69
C ASN A 28 17.09 7.59 -4.12
N VAL A 29 18.18 6.88 -4.43
CA VAL A 29 18.39 6.18 -5.69
C VAL A 29 17.96 4.71 -5.55
N GLN A 30 17.10 4.25 -6.44
CA GLN A 30 16.43 2.94 -6.37
C GLN A 30 17.43 1.82 -6.63
N LYS A 31 17.49 0.86 -5.71
CA LYS A 31 18.42 -0.26 -5.70
C LYS A 31 17.69 -1.59 -5.65
N PHE A 32 18.30 -2.58 -6.27
CA PHE A 32 17.77 -3.93 -6.33
C PHE A 32 18.89 -4.96 -6.21
N ALA A 33 18.59 -6.09 -5.59
CA ALA A 33 19.38 -7.30 -5.66
C ALA A 33 18.47 -8.51 -5.66
N ARG A 34 18.98 -9.63 -6.15
CA ARG A 34 18.25 -10.90 -6.14
C ARG A 34 19.13 -12.06 -5.70
N SER A 35 18.51 -13.03 -5.06
CA SER A 35 19.06 -14.36 -4.87
C SER A 35 18.35 -15.34 -5.80
N THR A 36 19.12 -16.27 -6.36
CA THR A 36 18.63 -17.39 -7.17
C THR A 36 19.01 -18.74 -6.57
N ASP A 37 19.36 -18.73 -5.28
CA ASP A 37 19.88 -19.87 -4.53
C ASP A 37 19.28 -19.92 -3.12
N LEU A 38 17.98 -19.60 -3.01
CA LEU A 38 17.20 -19.67 -1.78
C LEU A 38 17.75 -18.77 -0.66
N GLY A 39 18.30 -17.60 -1.03
CA GLY A 39 18.84 -16.61 -0.10
C GLY A 39 20.25 -16.92 0.40
N LEU A 40 20.93 -17.95 -0.12
CA LEU A 40 22.32 -18.26 0.28
C LEU A 40 23.28 -17.15 -0.16
N THR A 41 23.11 -16.62 -1.37
CA THR A 41 23.87 -15.47 -1.87
C THR A 41 22.97 -14.49 -2.61
N PHE A 42 23.38 -13.21 -2.61
CA PHE A 42 22.75 -12.17 -3.43
C PHE A 42 23.72 -11.74 -4.53
N GLY A 43 23.18 -11.57 -5.73
CA GLY A 43 23.92 -11.03 -6.86
C GLY A 43 24.30 -9.55 -6.66
N SER A 44 25.04 -9.00 -7.63
CA SER A 44 25.44 -7.60 -7.63
C SER A 44 24.24 -6.65 -7.54
N VAL A 45 24.40 -5.57 -6.79
CA VAL A 45 23.40 -4.50 -6.69
C VAL A 45 23.20 -3.83 -8.04
N ILE A 46 21.94 -3.70 -8.45
CA ILE A 46 21.48 -2.98 -9.64
C ILE A 46 20.93 -1.62 -9.21
N THR A 47 21.32 -0.56 -9.92
CA THR A 47 20.61 0.72 -9.85
C THR A 47 19.46 0.69 -10.85
N VAL A 48 18.22 0.76 -10.35
CA VAL A 48 17.00 0.61 -11.15
C VAL A 48 16.65 1.91 -11.85
N ASP A 49 16.74 3.02 -11.14
CA ASP A 49 16.56 4.37 -11.67
C ASP A 49 17.53 5.32 -10.95
N SER A 50 18.21 6.18 -11.71
CA SER A 50 19.11 7.22 -11.19
C SER A 50 18.72 8.63 -11.62
N GLY A 51 17.66 8.77 -12.42
CA GLY A 51 17.12 10.04 -12.89
C GLY A 51 15.88 10.49 -12.12
N SER A 52 15.19 9.56 -11.45
CA SER A 52 14.00 9.82 -10.64
C SER A 52 14.22 9.35 -9.21
N PHE A 53 14.53 10.26 -8.29
CA PHE A 53 14.76 9.92 -6.89
C PHE A 53 13.44 9.60 -6.17
N GLY A 54 13.48 8.64 -5.25
CA GLY A 54 12.33 8.15 -4.49
C GLY A 54 12.73 7.56 -3.13
N ILE A 55 11.78 7.47 -2.22
CA ILE A 55 11.93 6.87 -0.88
C ILE A 55 10.93 5.74 -0.76
N GLY A 56 11.38 4.59 -0.26
CA GLY A 56 10.61 3.36 -0.26
C GLY A 56 10.44 2.71 -1.63
N CYS A 57 9.88 1.52 -1.61
CA CYS A 57 9.52 0.74 -2.79
C CYS A 57 8.42 -0.27 -2.44
N ASP A 58 7.93 -0.98 -3.43
CA ASP A 58 7.40 -2.33 -3.28
C ASP A 58 7.82 -3.16 -4.51
N ILE A 59 7.81 -4.48 -4.39
CA ILE A 59 8.27 -5.38 -5.43
C ILE A 59 7.41 -6.64 -5.52
N THR A 60 7.10 -7.06 -6.74
CA THR A 60 6.28 -8.25 -7.00
C THR A 60 6.69 -8.89 -8.35
N SER A 61 6.15 -10.07 -8.66
CA SER A 61 6.41 -10.81 -9.91
C SER A 61 5.16 -11.47 -10.45
N ASP A 62 5.13 -11.73 -11.76
CA ASP A 62 4.00 -12.41 -12.43
C ASP A 62 4.29 -13.87 -12.77
N THR A 63 3.30 -14.56 -13.35
CA THR A 63 3.40 -15.99 -13.67
C THR A 63 4.41 -16.31 -14.78
N ALA A 64 4.86 -15.30 -15.54
CA ALA A 64 5.90 -15.40 -16.55
C ALA A 64 7.31 -15.11 -15.98
N GLY A 65 7.41 -14.72 -14.71
CA GLY A 65 8.66 -14.37 -14.05
C GLY A 65 9.16 -12.96 -14.38
N ASN A 66 8.28 -12.06 -14.86
CA ASN A 66 8.61 -10.64 -14.90
C ASN A 66 8.61 -10.09 -13.47
N VAL A 67 9.50 -9.13 -13.20
CA VAL A 67 9.62 -8.49 -11.88
C VAL A 67 9.27 -7.02 -12.00
N TYR A 68 8.44 -6.53 -11.08
CA TYR A 68 7.93 -5.17 -11.04
C TYR A 68 8.45 -4.45 -9.82
N TYR A 69 9.33 -3.48 -10.03
CA TYR A 69 9.83 -2.59 -8.99
C TYR A 69 8.99 -1.32 -9.02
N VAL A 70 8.30 -0.98 -7.92
CA VAL A 70 7.41 0.17 -7.82
C VAL A 70 7.93 1.13 -6.76
N TYR A 71 7.87 2.44 -6.99
CA TYR A 71 8.30 3.44 -6.02
C TYR A 71 7.62 4.80 -6.23
N PRO A 72 7.45 5.61 -5.17
CA PRO A 72 7.03 7.00 -5.28
C PRO A 72 8.24 7.90 -5.58
N ARG A 73 8.09 8.84 -6.52
CA ARG A 73 9.11 9.85 -6.80
C ARG A 73 8.99 11.00 -5.81
N THR A 74 10.10 11.42 -5.21
CA THR A 74 10.16 12.50 -4.21
C THR A 74 10.55 13.86 -4.79
N SER A 75 10.96 13.90 -6.06
CA SER A 75 11.47 15.09 -6.75
C SER A 75 10.64 15.48 -7.98
N ASN A 76 10.57 16.78 -8.31
CA ASN A 76 10.01 17.32 -9.56
C ASN A 76 8.51 17.04 -9.82
N GLY A 77 7.68 17.15 -8.79
CA GLY A 77 6.24 16.81 -8.85
C GLY A 77 6.06 15.31 -8.73
N GLY A 78 5.39 14.87 -7.67
CA GLY A 78 5.28 13.45 -7.33
C GLY A 78 4.57 12.64 -8.42
N ASP A 79 5.09 11.45 -8.67
CA ASP A 79 4.40 10.41 -9.43
C ASP A 79 4.78 9.04 -8.86
N ILE A 80 3.91 8.06 -9.10
CA ILE A 80 4.22 6.67 -8.83
C ILE A 80 4.88 6.08 -10.07
N ARG A 81 6.00 5.40 -9.89
CA ARG A 81 6.86 4.90 -10.95
C ARG A 81 6.96 3.38 -10.88
N ILE A 82 7.13 2.74 -12.03
CA ILE A 82 7.36 1.30 -12.14
C ILE A 82 8.51 1.03 -13.11
N ALA A 83 9.49 0.23 -12.69
CA ALA A 83 10.47 -0.39 -13.57
C ALA A 83 10.16 -1.88 -13.72
N THR A 84 10.23 -2.40 -14.94
CA THR A 84 9.91 -3.80 -15.24
C THR A 84 11.16 -4.54 -15.70
N SER A 85 11.41 -5.71 -15.12
CA SER A 85 12.36 -6.69 -15.60
C SER A 85 11.62 -7.84 -16.27
N THR A 86 12.05 -8.24 -17.46
CA THR A 86 11.51 -9.40 -18.18
C THR A 86 12.46 -10.60 -18.17
N ASN A 87 13.49 -10.55 -17.31
CA ASN A 87 14.55 -11.56 -17.21
C ASN A 87 14.85 -11.91 -15.75
N GLY A 88 13.80 -12.01 -14.93
CA GLY A 88 13.90 -12.46 -13.53
C GLY A 88 14.72 -11.55 -12.64
N GLY A 89 14.71 -10.24 -12.90
CA GLY A 89 15.48 -9.25 -12.14
C GLY A 89 16.95 -9.14 -12.54
N SER A 90 17.39 -9.74 -13.65
CA SER A 90 18.80 -9.59 -14.09
C SER A 90 19.12 -8.17 -14.59
N SER A 91 18.11 -7.47 -15.12
CA SER A 91 18.17 -6.06 -15.49
C SER A 91 16.75 -5.48 -15.54
N PHE A 92 16.63 -4.16 -15.44
CA PHE A 92 15.35 -3.45 -15.58
C PHE A 92 15.34 -2.55 -16.82
N GLY A 93 14.18 -2.42 -17.45
CA GLY A 93 13.93 -1.35 -18.41
C GLY A 93 13.81 0.01 -17.71
N ALA A 94 13.74 1.09 -18.50
CA ALA A 94 13.50 2.42 -17.97
C ALA A 94 12.15 2.47 -17.21
N ALA A 95 12.14 3.14 -16.06
CA ALA A 95 10.91 3.30 -15.30
C ALA A 95 9.88 4.15 -16.06
N THR A 96 8.61 3.79 -15.95
CA THR A 96 7.48 4.53 -16.51
C THR A 96 6.54 4.97 -15.39
N THR A 97 5.68 5.95 -15.69
CA THR A 97 4.71 6.47 -14.72
C THR A 97 3.49 5.54 -14.63
N VAL A 98 3.12 5.18 -13.41
CA VAL A 98 1.92 4.45 -13.03
C VAL A 98 0.74 5.43 -12.87
N ALA A 99 0.98 6.51 -12.11
CA ALA A 99 0.00 7.56 -11.86
C ALA A 99 0.73 8.84 -11.40
N ASP A 100 0.24 10.00 -11.84
CA ASP A 100 0.63 11.28 -11.24
C ASP A 100 0.00 11.41 -9.85
N THR A 101 0.71 12.06 -8.91
CA THR A 101 0.17 12.42 -7.60
C THR A 101 -0.09 13.92 -7.53
N LEU A 102 -1.06 14.31 -6.70
CA LEU A 102 -1.31 15.72 -6.39
C LEU A 102 -0.50 16.17 -5.18
N GLY A 103 -0.30 15.27 -4.21
CA GLY A 103 0.68 15.46 -3.15
C GLY A 103 2.09 15.29 -3.70
N ASN A 104 3.06 15.96 -3.08
CA ASN A 104 4.46 15.86 -3.50
C ASN A 104 5.04 14.49 -3.11
N PHE A 105 5.32 14.26 -1.83
CA PHE A 105 5.74 12.97 -1.29
C PHE A 105 5.15 12.74 0.09
N ASP A 106 5.04 13.80 0.87
CA ASP A 106 4.37 13.81 2.14
C ASP A 106 3.53 15.08 2.30
N PHE A 107 2.45 14.97 3.09
CA PHE A 107 1.60 16.11 3.42
C PHE A 107 0.95 15.92 4.79
N ALA A 108 0.77 17.03 5.51
CA ALA A 108 0.15 16.99 6.84
C ALA A 108 -1.36 16.78 6.74
N LEU A 109 -1.93 15.96 7.62
CA LEU A 109 -3.37 15.83 7.85
C LEU A 109 -3.68 16.07 9.34
N PRO A 110 -4.92 16.37 9.75
CA PRO A 110 -5.21 16.63 11.16
C PRO A 110 -4.98 15.45 12.11
N SER A 111 -4.88 14.22 11.58
CA SER A 111 -4.50 13.03 12.34
C SER A 111 -3.01 12.70 12.23
N MET A 112 -2.27 13.39 11.36
CA MET A 112 -0.86 13.18 11.00
C MET A 112 -0.17 14.55 10.82
N GLU A 113 -0.35 15.42 11.80
CA GLU A 113 -0.05 16.85 11.70
C GLU A 113 1.44 17.16 11.88
N SER A 114 2.21 16.26 12.50
CA SER A 114 3.63 16.44 12.81
C SER A 114 4.51 15.54 11.94
N ARG A 115 4.11 14.28 11.75
CA ARG A 115 4.86 13.25 11.02
C ARG A 115 4.64 13.34 9.51
N ASN A 116 3.51 13.93 9.10
CA ASN A 116 2.95 13.91 7.75
C ASN A 116 2.59 12.50 7.26
N VAL A 117 1.63 12.44 6.35
CA VAL A 117 1.29 11.25 5.60
C VAL A 117 2.25 11.11 4.43
N PHE A 118 2.99 10.01 4.39
CA PHE A 118 3.84 9.65 3.26
C PHE A 118 3.04 8.96 2.15
N ILE A 119 3.38 9.29 0.91
CA ILE A 119 2.95 8.60 -0.29
C ILE A 119 3.85 7.38 -0.45
N TYR A 120 3.49 6.28 0.21
CA TYR A 120 4.09 4.96 -0.02
C TYR A 120 3.21 4.08 -0.91
N VAL A 121 3.85 3.08 -1.52
CA VAL A 121 3.23 2.15 -2.47
C VAL A 121 3.06 0.77 -1.85
N SER A 122 2.00 0.07 -2.27
CA SER A 122 1.81 -1.36 -2.07
C SER A 122 1.44 -1.97 -3.43
N ALA A 123 2.16 -2.99 -3.87
CA ALA A 123 2.02 -3.57 -5.21
C ALA A 123 1.81 -5.07 -5.14
N ASP A 124 1.01 -5.59 -6.07
CA ASP A 124 0.77 -7.02 -6.20
C ASP A 124 0.30 -7.37 -7.63
N VAL A 125 0.33 -8.66 -7.96
CA VAL A 125 -0.08 -9.19 -9.26
C VAL A 125 -1.19 -10.21 -9.08
N ASP A 126 -2.17 -10.21 -9.98
CA ASP A 126 -3.12 -11.31 -10.06
C ASP A 126 -2.44 -12.58 -10.61
N LEU A 127 -2.07 -13.48 -9.70
CA LEU A 127 -1.48 -14.78 -10.02
C LEU A 127 -2.52 -15.89 -10.24
N SER A 128 -3.82 -15.56 -10.19
CA SER A 128 -4.88 -16.52 -10.43
C SER A 128 -4.94 -16.98 -11.89
N ASN A 129 -5.79 -17.97 -12.16
CA ASN A 129 -6.19 -18.32 -13.54
C ASN A 129 -7.44 -17.56 -14.00
N GLY A 130 -7.79 -16.48 -13.31
CA GLY A 130 -8.96 -15.66 -13.57
C GLY A 130 -8.83 -14.71 -14.76
N PRO A 131 -9.88 -13.91 -15.04
CA PRO A 131 -9.91 -13.01 -16.18
C PRO A 131 -8.92 -11.84 -16.10
N PHE A 132 -8.33 -11.57 -14.92
CA PHE A 132 -7.36 -10.50 -14.73
C PHE A 132 -5.94 -11.01 -14.50
N LYS A 133 -5.69 -12.30 -14.76
CA LYS A 133 -4.37 -12.93 -14.66
C LYS A 133 -3.25 -12.04 -15.21
N ASP A 134 -2.16 -11.97 -14.47
CA ASP A 134 -0.96 -11.17 -14.71
C ASP A 134 -1.23 -9.64 -14.79
N SER A 135 -2.38 -9.17 -14.30
CA SER A 135 -2.60 -7.74 -14.08
C SER A 135 -1.78 -7.27 -12.89
N VAL A 136 -1.13 -6.10 -13.03
CA VAL A 136 -0.35 -5.46 -11.96
C VAL A 136 -1.22 -4.41 -11.29
N TYR A 137 -1.21 -4.38 -9.96
CA TYR A 137 -1.93 -3.43 -9.13
C TYR A 137 -0.97 -2.66 -8.24
N VAL A 138 -1.24 -1.38 -8.02
CA VAL A 138 -0.45 -0.51 -7.15
C VAL A 138 -1.39 0.39 -6.36
N ALA A 139 -1.42 0.23 -5.05
CA ALA A 139 -2.13 1.09 -4.12
C ALA A 139 -1.20 2.16 -3.54
N PHE A 140 -1.68 3.40 -3.46
CA PHE A 140 -0.93 4.54 -2.93
C PHE A 140 -1.89 5.55 -2.28
N THR A 141 -1.37 6.30 -1.30
CA THR A 141 -2.07 7.47 -0.76
C THR A 141 -1.74 8.66 -1.64
N ASP A 142 -2.68 9.59 -1.79
CA ASP A 142 -2.47 10.85 -2.48
C ASP A 142 -3.26 11.97 -1.78
N ASN A 143 -2.88 13.21 -2.03
CA ASN A 143 -3.68 14.37 -1.65
C ASN A 143 -4.83 14.54 -2.66
N THR A 144 -5.93 15.19 -2.26
CA THR A 144 -7.04 15.51 -3.19
C THR A 144 -6.79 16.81 -3.96
N GLY A 145 -5.80 17.59 -3.55
CA GLY A 145 -5.33 18.82 -4.21
C GLY A 145 -3.84 19.04 -3.98
N PRO A 146 -3.27 20.14 -4.49
CA PRO A 146 -1.89 20.52 -4.20
C PRO A 146 -1.66 20.73 -2.70
N ASP A 147 -0.46 20.41 -2.23
CA ASP A 147 -0.12 20.49 -0.80
C ASP A 147 -0.29 21.90 -0.23
N SER A 148 -1.01 21.97 0.89
CA SER A 148 -1.12 23.13 1.75
C SER A 148 -0.16 23.00 2.93
N GLY A 149 0.43 24.12 3.35
CA GLY A 149 1.21 24.18 4.60
C GLY A 149 0.38 24.06 5.88
N SER A 150 -0.93 23.82 5.77
CA SER A 150 -1.84 23.62 6.89
C SER A 150 -2.53 22.27 6.77
N ALA A 151 -2.38 21.43 7.79
CA ALA A 151 -3.04 20.12 7.89
C ALA A 151 -4.56 20.20 7.68
N ALA A 152 -5.19 21.27 8.18
CA ALA A 152 -6.64 21.46 8.05
C ALA A 152 -7.12 21.66 6.60
N ASN A 153 -6.23 22.04 5.68
CA ASN A 153 -6.56 22.31 4.28
C ASN A 153 -6.18 21.18 3.32
N ASN A 154 -5.43 20.18 3.80
CA ASN A 154 -5.11 18.98 3.04
C ASN A 154 -6.19 17.93 3.27
N HIS A 155 -6.35 17.05 2.28
CA HIS A 155 -7.21 15.88 2.42
C HIS A 155 -6.59 14.64 1.78
N GLY A 156 -6.53 13.56 2.54
CA GLY A 156 -5.98 12.28 2.08
C GLY A 156 -7.00 11.45 1.32
N ARG A 157 -6.57 10.79 0.25
CA ARG A 157 -7.32 9.74 -0.44
C ARG A 157 -6.43 8.54 -0.72
N VAL A 158 -7.05 7.36 -0.82
CA VAL A 158 -6.39 6.15 -1.32
C VAL A 158 -6.74 5.96 -2.79
N ARG A 159 -5.74 5.54 -3.55
CA ARG A 159 -5.80 5.27 -4.99
C ARG A 159 -5.30 3.86 -5.26
N VAL A 160 -5.93 3.18 -6.21
CA VAL A 160 -5.46 1.91 -6.75
C VAL A 160 -5.31 2.06 -8.25
N ALA A 161 -4.07 1.99 -8.73
CA ALA A 161 -3.76 1.90 -10.14
C ALA A 161 -3.70 0.44 -10.57
N PHE A 162 -4.21 0.11 -11.76
CA PHE A 162 -4.08 -1.22 -12.34
C PHE A 162 -3.75 -1.19 -13.83
N ARG A 163 -2.97 -2.19 -14.26
CA ARG A 163 -2.58 -2.42 -15.66
C ARG A 163 -2.83 -3.88 -16.01
N ARG A 164 -3.63 -4.12 -17.05
CA ARG A 164 -3.91 -5.47 -17.56
C ARG A 164 -2.69 -6.08 -18.26
N ALA A 165 -2.58 -7.41 -18.21
CA ALA A 165 -1.53 -8.13 -18.94
C ALA A 165 -1.50 -7.75 -20.43
N GLY A 166 -0.30 -7.48 -20.95
CA GLY A 166 -0.10 -7.05 -22.34
C GLY A 166 -0.52 -5.60 -22.66
N SER A 167 -1.09 -4.87 -21.70
CA SER A 167 -1.41 -3.44 -21.85
C SER A 167 -0.27 -2.56 -21.32
N SER A 168 -0.09 -1.39 -21.91
CA SER A 168 0.76 -0.31 -21.37
C SER A 168 -0.04 0.76 -20.61
N THR A 169 -1.37 0.69 -20.64
CA THR A 169 -2.26 1.70 -20.05
C THR A 169 -2.59 1.39 -18.59
N TRP A 170 -2.42 2.40 -17.74
CA TRP A 170 -2.87 2.39 -16.35
C TRP A 170 -4.25 3.02 -16.22
N ASN A 171 -5.09 2.43 -15.37
CA ASN A 171 -6.34 3.01 -14.89
C ASN A 171 -6.21 3.23 -13.38
N VAL A 172 -6.86 4.25 -12.84
CA VAL A 172 -6.77 4.58 -11.40
C VAL A 172 -8.17 4.75 -10.82
N THR A 173 -8.47 4.04 -9.75
CA THR A 173 -9.74 4.10 -9.02
C THR A 173 -9.50 4.44 -7.53
N SER A 174 -10.58 4.68 -6.78
CA SER A 174 -10.52 4.89 -5.32
C SER A 174 -11.37 3.82 -4.63
N PRO A 175 -10.81 3.09 -3.62
CA PRO A 175 -11.51 1.99 -2.94
C PRO A 175 -12.48 2.49 -1.86
N HIS A 176 -12.98 3.72 -1.99
CA HIS A 176 -13.81 4.40 -1.00
C HIS A 176 -14.65 5.51 -1.67
N PRO A 177 -15.69 6.02 -1.00
CA PRO A 177 -16.46 7.16 -1.49
C PRO A 177 -15.59 8.38 -1.77
N THR A 178 -15.93 9.14 -2.82
CA THR A 178 -15.22 10.37 -3.21
C THR A 178 -16.05 11.63 -2.97
N ALA A 179 -17.34 11.49 -2.69
CA ALA A 179 -18.24 12.62 -2.43
C ALA A 179 -17.88 13.39 -1.14
N ASP A 180 -17.13 12.76 -0.24
CA ASP A 180 -16.71 13.29 1.06
C ASP A 180 -15.20 13.62 1.12
N SER A 181 -14.53 13.68 -0.04
CA SER A 181 -13.07 13.81 -0.14
C SER A 181 -12.49 15.09 0.48
N ASN A 182 -13.33 16.08 0.80
CA ASN A 182 -12.91 17.34 1.43
C ASN A 182 -13.32 17.41 2.91
N THR A 183 -13.82 16.32 3.47
CA THR A 183 -14.28 16.24 4.86
C THR A 183 -13.80 14.99 5.58
N ILE A 184 -13.33 13.99 4.84
CA ILE A 184 -12.86 12.71 5.36
C ILE A 184 -11.51 12.40 4.72
N ASP A 185 -10.55 12.03 5.56
CA ASP A 185 -9.20 11.67 5.17
C ASP A 185 -9.04 10.17 5.12
N ARG A 186 -8.38 9.66 4.08
CA ARG A 186 -8.04 8.25 3.92
C ARG A 186 -6.61 8.07 3.47
N TYR A 187 -5.86 7.23 4.16
CA TYR A 187 -4.42 7.18 3.98
C TYR A 187 -3.80 5.88 4.54
N GLN A 188 -2.51 5.68 4.22
CA GLN A 188 -1.66 4.58 4.67
C GLN A 188 -2.30 3.22 4.36
N GLN A 189 -2.54 3.00 3.07
CA GLN A 189 -3.15 1.80 2.55
C GLN A 189 -2.18 0.62 2.45
N TRP A 190 -2.70 -0.60 2.54
CA TRP A 190 -2.01 -1.81 2.08
C TRP A 190 -2.92 -2.65 1.20
N MET A 191 -2.35 -3.40 0.26
CA MET A 191 -3.11 -4.13 -0.75
C MET A 191 -2.53 -5.53 -1.02
N ARG A 192 -3.42 -6.48 -1.26
CA ARG A 192 -3.09 -7.83 -1.77
C ARG A 192 -4.12 -8.32 -2.78
N VAL A 193 -3.71 -9.21 -3.68
CA VAL A 193 -4.57 -9.90 -4.63
C VAL A 193 -4.68 -11.37 -4.25
N ASP A 194 -5.89 -11.89 -4.18
CA ASP A 194 -6.11 -13.29 -3.81
C ASP A 194 -6.02 -14.26 -5.00
N ASP A 195 -6.15 -15.55 -4.72
CA ASP A 195 -6.09 -16.62 -5.72
C ASP A 195 -7.32 -16.68 -6.65
N GLN A 196 -8.30 -15.79 -6.45
CA GLN A 196 -9.47 -15.59 -7.30
C GLN A 196 -9.36 -14.30 -8.14
N GLY A 197 -8.29 -13.52 -7.99
CA GLY A 197 -8.08 -12.25 -8.66
C GLY A 197 -8.87 -11.09 -8.05
N ARG A 198 -9.37 -11.23 -6.82
CA ARG A 198 -9.97 -10.12 -6.06
C ARG A 198 -8.88 -9.24 -5.47
N VAL A 199 -9.12 -7.93 -5.44
CA VAL A 199 -8.16 -6.94 -4.94
C VAL A 199 -8.64 -6.44 -3.59
N HIS A 200 -7.86 -6.70 -2.55
CA HIS A 200 -8.15 -6.40 -1.15
C HIS A 200 -7.34 -5.17 -0.73
N VAL A 201 -7.98 -4.19 -0.10
CA VAL A 201 -7.31 -2.96 0.35
C VAL A 201 -7.76 -2.63 1.77
N ILE A 202 -6.81 -2.30 2.64
CA ILE A 202 -7.07 -1.64 3.92
C ILE A 202 -6.60 -0.20 3.87
N PHE A 203 -7.17 0.66 4.73
CA PHE A 203 -6.75 2.05 4.89
C PHE A 203 -7.30 2.63 6.19
N TYR A 204 -6.65 3.67 6.71
CA TYR A 204 -7.28 4.50 7.74
C TYR A 204 -8.33 5.42 7.14
N ASP A 205 -9.35 5.72 7.93
CA ASP A 205 -10.45 6.61 7.57
C ASP A 205 -10.86 7.45 8.79
N THR A 206 -11.06 8.76 8.59
CA THR A 206 -11.38 9.68 9.69
C THR A 206 -12.88 9.98 9.84
N ARG A 207 -13.78 9.27 9.12
CA ARG A 207 -15.22 9.59 9.05
C ARG A 207 -15.97 9.61 10.37
N HIS A 208 -15.46 8.92 11.40
CA HIS A 208 -16.04 8.90 12.73
C HIS A 208 -15.32 9.80 13.74
N SER A 209 -14.25 10.47 13.32
CA SER A 209 -13.54 11.44 14.15
C SER A 209 -14.11 12.84 14.01
N THR A 210 -14.30 13.52 15.13
CA THR A 210 -14.46 14.98 15.11
C THR A 210 -13.14 15.62 14.67
N ASN A 211 -13.20 16.65 13.81
CA ASN A 211 -12.04 17.38 13.29
C ASN A 211 -10.96 16.54 12.55
N ARG A 212 -11.24 15.27 12.22
CA ARG A 212 -10.34 14.36 11.49
C ARG A 212 -9.03 14.01 12.21
N THR A 213 -8.99 14.09 13.55
CA THR A 213 -7.77 13.86 14.33
C THR A 213 -7.56 12.41 14.76
N GLY A 214 -8.63 11.62 14.87
CA GLY A 214 -8.62 10.19 15.12
C GLY A 214 -8.93 9.37 13.87
N VAL A 215 -8.64 8.07 13.93
CA VAL A 215 -8.76 7.15 12.78
C VAL A 215 -9.48 5.86 13.13
N ASP A 216 -10.01 5.23 12.09
CA ASP A 216 -10.54 3.89 12.10
C ASP A 216 -9.93 3.08 10.96
N LEU A 217 -9.68 1.78 11.16
CA LEU A 217 -9.25 0.91 10.08
C LEU A 217 -10.46 0.48 9.26
N TYR A 218 -10.34 0.60 7.94
CA TYR A 218 -11.33 0.14 6.98
C TYR A 218 -10.72 -0.86 6.00
N TYR A 219 -11.60 -1.68 5.44
CA TYR A 219 -11.31 -2.66 4.41
C TYR A 219 -12.31 -2.52 3.26
N ASN A 220 -11.85 -2.71 2.03
CA ASN A 220 -12.69 -2.89 0.86
C ASN A 220 -12.10 -3.92 -0.09
N VAL A 221 -12.95 -4.49 -0.94
CA VAL A 221 -12.56 -5.49 -1.93
C VAL A 221 -13.22 -5.22 -3.27
N SER A 222 -12.45 -5.44 -4.32
CA SER A 222 -12.93 -5.43 -5.70
C SER A 222 -12.91 -6.84 -6.27
N SER A 223 -14.03 -7.28 -6.84
CA SER A 223 -14.16 -8.58 -7.52
C SER A 223 -14.01 -8.50 -9.03
N ASP A 224 -13.78 -7.30 -9.58
CA ASP A 224 -13.65 -7.04 -11.02
C ASP A 224 -12.29 -6.45 -11.39
N GLY A 225 -11.27 -6.77 -10.59
CA GLY A 225 -9.90 -6.37 -10.81
C GLY A 225 -9.71 -4.86 -10.66
N ALA A 226 -10.15 -4.29 -9.54
CA ALA A 226 -10.07 -2.88 -9.17
C ALA A 226 -10.82 -1.89 -10.07
N GLN A 227 -11.78 -2.35 -10.89
CA GLN A 227 -12.60 -1.47 -11.72
C GLN A 227 -13.69 -0.78 -10.89
N THR A 228 -14.35 -1.55 -10.02
CA THR A 228 -15.35 -1.06 -9.08
C THR A 228 -15.08 -1.59 -7.68
N TRP A 229 -15.67 -0.92 -6.70
CA TRP A 229 -15.47 -1.19 -5.28
C TRP A 229 -16.82 -1.18 -4.56
N GLY A 230 -16.95 -2.01 -3.53
CA GLY A 230 -18.14 -2.03 -2.67
C GLY A 230 -18.13 -0.89 -1.64
N GLU A 231 -19.01 -1.00 -0.65
CA GLU A 231 -18.99 -0.14 0.53
C GLU A 231 -17.88 -0.59 1.49
N PRO A 232 -16.96 0.30 1.91
CA PRO A 232 -15.91 -0.06 2.85
C PRO A 232 -16.45 -0.54 4.21
N LEU A 233 -15.94 -1.66 4.67
CA LEU A 233 -16.21 -2.24 5.99
C LEU A 233 -15.29 -1.60 7.03
N ARG A 234 -15.84 -1.10 8.14
CA ARG A 234 -15.06 -0.67 9.31
C ARG A 234 -14.61 -1.90 10.08
N LEU A 235 -13.31 -2.03 10.35
CA LEU A 235 -12.72 -3.14 11.10
C LEU A 235 -12.57 -2.83 12.60
N THR A 236 -12.49 -1.55 12.97
CA THR A 236 -12.41 -1.11 14.37
C THR A 236 -13.79 -0.82 14.96
N ALA A 237 -14.04 -1.25 16.20
CA ALA A 237 -15.31 -0.98 16.88
C ALA A 237 -15.39 0.45 17.48
N VAL A 238 -14.24 1.07 17.71
CA VAL A 238 -14.11 2.40 18.35
C VAL A 238 -13.01 3.18 17.63
N THR A 239 -13.23 4.49 17.46
CA THR A 239 -12.24 5.38 16.83
C THR A 239 -11.01 5.52 17.69
N SER A 240 -9.87 5.30 17.07
CA SER A 240 -8.56 5.45 17.66
C SER A 240 -8.24 6.94 17.84
N PRO A 241 -7.93 7.42 19.06
CA PRO A 241 -7.70 8.84 19.33
C PRO A 241 -6.36 9.29 18.76
N ASN A 242 -6.26 10.58 18.42
CA ASN A 242 -5.04 11.21 17.91
C ASN A 242 -3.78 10.85 18.73
N ILE A 243 -2.71 10.51 18.02
CA ILE A 243 -1.37 10.33 18.59
C ILE A 243 -0.71 11.71 18.56
N THR A 244 -0.20 12.17 19.70
CA THR A 244 0.33 13.53 19.89
C THR A 244 1.84 13.52 20.12
N ASP A 245 2.50 12.42 19.79
CA ASP A 245 3.96 12.34 19.73
C ASP A 245 4.43 12.43 18.27
N GLY A 246 5.74 12.56 18.05
CA GLY A 246 6.28 12.71 16.69
C GLY A 246 6.25 11.43 15.83
N PHE A 247 5.73 10.33 16.36
CA PHE A 247 5.61 9.01 15.70
C PHE A 247 4.14 8.60 15.65
N GLU A 248 3.38 9.40 14.90
CA GLU A 248 1.94 9.27 14.66
C GLU A 248 1.60 7.96 13.88
N TRP A 249 0.55 7.92 13.06
CA TRP A 249 0.08 6.68 12.44
C TRP A 249 0.97 6.11 11.33
N GLY A 250 0.95 4.78 11.21
CA GLY A 250 1.01 4.15 9.89
C GLY A 250 2.41 3.89 9.33
N ASP A 251 3.48 3.97 10.12
CA ASP A 251 4.77 3.43 9.69
C ASP A 251 4.80 1.88 9.68
N TYR A 252 3.79 1.22 10.25
CA TYR A 252 3.74 -0.25 10.42
C TYR A 252 2.33 -0.84 10.21
N GLN A 253 1.74 -0.59 9.03
CA GLN A 253 0.53 -1.31 8.59
C GLN A 253 0.88 -2.43 7.62
N GLY A 254 -0.03 -3.39 7.49
CA GLY A 254 0.13 -4.49 6.56
C GLY A 254 -1.17 -5.24 6.36
N LEU A 255 -1.28 -5.87 5.21
CA LEU A 255 -2.37 -6.73 4.80
C LEU A 255 -1.76 -7.97 4.19
N ASP A 256 -2.21 -9.13 4.64
CA ASP A 256 -1.87 -10.40 4.02
C ASP A 256 -3.11 -11.29 3.93
N LEU A 257 -2.99 -12.34 3.13
CA LEU A 257 -4.06 -13.29 2.85
C LEU A 257 -3.57 -14.70 3.16
N LEU A 258 -4.36 -15.45 3.93
CA LEU A 258 -4.19 -16.89 4.09
C LEU A 258 -5.44 -17.59 3.58
N MET A 259 -5.36 -18.16 2.37
CA MET A 259 -6.52 -18.73 1.68
C MET A 259 -7.65 -17.70 1.56
N ASN A 260 -8.76 -17.89 2.28
CA ASN A 260 -9.88 -16.97 2.31
C ASN A 260 -9.84 -16.01 3.52
N ASP A 261 -8.82 -16.05 4.36
CA ASP A 261 -8.74 -15.17 5.53
C ASP A 261 -7.86 -13.97 5.22
N VAL A 262 -8.45 -12.78 5.32
CA VAL A 262 -7.71 -11.52 5.26
C VAL A 262 -7.20 -11.20 6.66
N ILE A 263 -5.92 -10.83 6.77
CA ILE A 263 -5.28 -10.41 8.01
C ILE A 263 -4.71 -9.02 7.81
N ALA A 264 -5.15 -8.07 8.63
CA ALA A 264 -4.64 -6.70 8.65
C ALA A 264 -3.93 -6.42 9.96
N ILE A 265 -2.74 -5.84 9.89
CA ILE A 265 -2.05 -5.27 11.05
C ILE A 265 -2.17 -3.75 11.01
N TYR A 266 -2.44 -3.14 12.16
CA TYR A 266 -2.63 -1.70 12.25
C TYR A 266 -2.23 -1.15 13.61
N THR A 267 -1.96 0.14 13.66
CA THR A 267 -1.66 0.88 14.89
C THR A 267 -2.95 1.41 15.51
N ASP A 268 -3.09 1.29 16.81
CA ASP A 268 -4.20 1.86 17.56
C ASP A 268 -3.68 2.53 18.83
N ASN A 269 -4.29 3.65 19.22
CA ASN A 269 -3.89 4.45 20.36
C ASN A 269 -4.95 4.45 21.47
N ARG A 270 -5.95 3.58 21.38
CA ARG A 270 -6.91 3.35 22.47
C ARG A 270 -6.19 2.72 23.65
N ASN A 271 -6.36 3.32 24.84
CA ASN A 271 -5.79 2.80 26.07
C ASN A 271 -6.45 1.47 26.48
N GLU A 272 -5.68 0.38 26.57
CA GLU A 272 -6.19 -0.94 26.98
C GLU A 272 -6.74 -0.98 28.43
N GLY A 273 -6.22 -0.13 29.31
CA GLY A 273 -6.71 0.03 30.69
C GLY A 273 -7.92 0.98 30.83
N GLY A 274 -8.36 1.58 29.72
CA GLY A 274 -9.35 2.66 29.70
C GLY A 274 -8.78 4.04 30.10
N GLY A 275 -9.53 5.10 29.80
CA GLY A 275 -9.10 6.48 30.04
C GLY A 275 -8.45 7.13 28.82
N GLY A 276 -7.65 8.19 29.04
CA GLY A 276 -7.12 9.05 27.98
C GLY A 276 -5.60 9.03 27.79
N ALA A 277 -4.88 8.09 28.41
CA ALA A 277 -3.43 7.99 28.22
C ALA A 277 -3.11 7.23 26.92
N GLN A 278 -2.04 7.63 26.23
CA GLN A 278 -1.58 6.99 25.00
C GLN A 278 -0.88 5.66 25.31
N SER A 279 -1.17 4.62 24.52
CA SER A 279 -0.45 3.35 24.57
C SER A 279 0.31 3.07 23.28
N VAL A 280 -0.31 3.39 22.13
CA VAL A 280 0.23 3.22 20.77
C VAL A 280 0.74 1.80 20.55
N ASP A 281 -0.17 0.87 20.28
CA ASP A 281 0.14 -0.54 20.09
C ASP A 281 -0.21 -1.02 18.66
N VAL A 282 0.28 -2.21 18.30
CA VAL A 282 -0.04 -2.88 17.04
C VAL A 282 -1.08 -3.97 17.29
N TYR A 283 -2.15 -3.93 16.50
CA TYR A 283 -3.29 -4.85 16.57
C TYR A 283 -3.43 -5.62 15.27
N VAL A 284 -4.17 -6.72 15.35
CA VAL A 284 -4.50 -7.56 14.21
C VAL A 284 -6.02 -7.65 14.09
N ALA A 285 -6.54 -7.37 12.90
CA ALA A 285 -7.86 -7.81 12.49
C ALA A 285 -7.69 -9.01 11.56
N GLY A 286 -8.40 -10.11 11.79
CA GLY A 286 -8.32 -11.32 10.96
C GLY A 286 -9.68 -11.96 10.72
N GLY A 287 -9.74 -12.86 9.73
CA GLY A 287 -10.92 -13.71 9.49
C GLY A 287 -12.12 -12.99 8.88
N PHE A 288 -11.90 -11.88 8.16
CA PHE A 288 -12.94 -11.18 7.43
C PHE A 288 -12.78 -11.40 5.91
N ASN A 289 -13.82 -11.80 5.20
CA ASN A 289 -13.79 -11.90 3.73
C ASN A 289 -15.07 -11.38 3.06
N GLY A 290 -15.56 -10.23 3.54
CA GLY A 290 -16.76 -9.56 3.04
C GLY A 290 -17.69 -9.10 4.17
N PRO A 291 -18.78 -8.39 3.83
CA PRO A 291 -19.71 -7.88 4.82
C PRO A 291 -20.44 -9.05 5.49
N GLY A 292 -20.08 -9.37 6.74
CA GLY A 292 -20.82 -10.33 7.55
C GLY A 292 -20.00 -11.18 8.52
N ASP A 293 -18.68 -11.26 8.36
CA ASP A 293 -17.84 -11.99 9.30
C ASP A 293 -17.45 -11.07 10.45
N ASN A 294 -18.04 -11.35 11.61
CA ASN A 294 -17.92 -10.53 12.82
C ASN A 294 -16.48 -10.56 13.35
N LEU A 295 -15.86 -9.38 13.42
CA LEU A 295 -14.72 -9.13 14.29
C LEU A 295 -15.21 -8.87 15.73
N PHE A 296 -14.45 -9.43 16.66
CA PHE A 296 -14.68 -9.56 18.10
C PHE A 296 -15.27 -8.31 18.78
N SER A 297 -16.25 -8.52 19.67
CA SER A 297 -17.06 -7.47 20.30
C SER A 297 -16.29 -6.42 21.12
N ASN A 298 -14.99 -6.65 21.36
CA ASN A 298 -14.10 -5.79 22.13
C ASN A 298 -12.81 -5.40 21.38
N GLY A 299 -12.47 -5.98 20.22
CA GLY A 299 -11.29 -5.60 19.44
C GLY A 299 -9.94 -5.73 20.17
N PHE A 300 -9.85 -6.63 21.16
CA PHE A 300 -8.67 -6.90 21.99
C PHE A 300 -8.36 -8.40 22.15
N GLU A 301 -8.99 -9.27 21.36
CA GLU A 301 -8.72 -10.73 21.37
C GLU A 301 -8.49 -11.25 19.96
#